data_AF-A0A8H7P7P0-F1
#
_entry.id   AF-A0A8H7P7P0-F1
#
_cell.length_a   1.000
_cell.length_b   1.000
_cell.length_c   1.000
_cell.angle_alpha   90.00
_cell.angle_beta   90.00
_cell.angle_gamma   90.00
#
_symmetry.space_group_name_H-M   'P 1'
#
loop_
_entity.id
_entity.type
_entity.pdbx_description
1 polymer ?
#
loop_
_entity_poly.entity_id
_entity_poly.type
_entity_poly.pdbx_seq_one_letter_code
_entity_poly.pdbx_strand_id
1 'polypeptide(L)'
;MDTRPAKRARVERNTCAKLISNTQNHKAKDRAVPSKAPRKPAHHKAETVEPVPSDFSSRAKSQWKIGPHVSAAGGVENTIINAAKVGANAFALFVKSQRKWTSSALTEHSISSFKSRMKAFGYSPSHILPHGSYLVNLGNPDSDKREKSYQCFLDDLKRCEELGLRLYNFHPGSTVGQATMDESISLIAECINRAHKETQNAVIVLENMAGSGNIVGSCFSDLGKIIEQVDDKTRVGVCLDTCQSHHANLSKGSY
;
A
#
# COMPACT_ATOMS: atom_id res chain seq x y z
N MET A 1 -48.46 42.97 29.89
CA MET A 1 -48.01 43.02 31.29
C MET A 1 -47.28 41.72 31.54
N ASP A 2 -45.96 41.73 31.47
CA ASP A 2 -45.02 42.14 32.55
C ASP A 2 -44.70 40.94 33.47
N THR A 3 -43.45 40.60 33.78
CA THR A 3 -42.15 41.11 33.31
C THR A 3 -41.08 40.04 33.59
N ARG A 4 -39.98 39.97 32.83
CA ARG A 4 -38.70 39.47 33.39
C ARG A 4 -38.13 40.59 34.27
N PRO A 5 -37.30 40.31 35.30
CA PRO A 5 -35.86 40.41 35.01
C PRO A 5 -34.94 39.48 35.82
N ALA A 6 -33.70 39.39 35.36
CA ALA A 6 -32.57 38.74 36.04
C ALA A 6 -31.90 39.65 37.09
N LYS A 7 -30.94 39.11 37.86
CA LYS A 7 -29.68 39.82 38.17
C LYS A 7 -28.55 38.88 38.60
N ARG A 8 -27.32 39.25 38.22
CA ARG A 8 -26.04 38.64 38.63
C ARG A 8 -25.64 39.11 40.02
N ALA A 9 -24.79 38.34 40.70
CA ALA A 9 -23.84 38.86 41.68
C ALA A 9 -22.45 38.24 41.46
N ARG A 10 -21.40 39.06 41.54
CA ARG A 10 -19.97 38.69 41.43
C ARG A 10 -19.33 38.95 42.79
N VAL A 11 -18.56 38.00 43.32
CA VAL A 11 -17.66 38.26 44.44
C VAL A 11 -16.29 37.67 44.14
N GLU A 12 -15.33 38.57 43.93
CA GLU A 12 -13.90 38.28 44.05
C GLU A 12 -13.43 38.78 45.42
N ARG A 13 -12.51 38.06 46.08
CA ARG A 13 -11.18 38.60 46.44
C ARG A 13 -10.25 37.63 47.21
N ASN A 14 -8.96 37.86 46.96
CA ASN A 14 -7.80 37.79 47.88
C ASN A 14 -7.19 36.45 48.33
N THR A 15 -6.21 36.04 47.53
CA THR A 15 -4.79 35.78 47.91
C THR A 15 -4.31 35.91 49.38
N CYS A 16 -3.65 34.84 49.84
CA CYS A 16 -2.26 34.78 50.35
C CYS A 16 -1.78 35.59 51.59
N ALA A 17 -1.39 34.86 52.65
CA ALA A 17 -0.25 35.15 53.53
C ALA A 17 0.36 33.80 53.98
N LYS A 18 1.63 33.44 53.67
CA LYS A 18 2.92 33.89 54.24
C LYS A 18 3.19 33.45 55.69
N LEU A 19 4.29 32.70 55.87
CA LEU A 19 5.23 32.85 57.00
C LEU A 19 6.67 32.62 56.48
N ILE A 20 7.64 33.40 57.00
CA ILE A 20 9.05 33.45 56.59
C ILE A 20 9.94 33.61 57.83
N SER A 21 11.07 32.89 57.88
CA SER A 21 12.39 33.21 58.52
C SER A 21 13.23 31.91 58.52
N ASN A 22 14.56 31.82 58.62
CA ASN A 22 15.77 32.67 58.47
C ASN A 22 17.00 31.68 58.37
N THR A 23 18.23 31.97 57.91
CA THR A 23 18.91 33.18 57.40
C THR A 23 20.08 32.80 56.44
N GLN A 24 20.67 33.80 55.77
CA GLN A 24 22.06 33.92 55.24
C GLN A 24 23.00 32.69 55.13
N ASN A 25 23.61 32.49 53.94
CA ASN A 25 25.07 32.57 53.81
C ASN A 25 25.58 32.79 52.35
N HIS A 26 26.74 33.43 52.18
CA HIS A 26 27.37 33.70 50.88
C HIS A 26 28.24 32.54 50.38
N LYS A 27 28.25 32.30 49.06
CA LYS A 27 29.46 32.29 48.20
C LYS A 27 29.13 32.01 46.72
N ALA A 28 29.84 32.69 45.82
CA ALA A 28 29.74 32.45 44.38
C ALA A 28 30.38 31.10 44.00
N LYS A 29 29.87 30.46 42.93
CA LYS A 29 30.53 29.38 42.20
C LYS A 29 30.28 29.54 40.70
N ASP A 30 31.33 29.37 39.92
CA ASP A 30 31.35 29.59 38.47
C ASP A 30 30.43 28.65 37.71
N ARG A 31 29.76 29.17 36.67
CA ARG A 31 29.02 28.37 35.70
C ARG A 31 29.97 27.82 34.64
N ALA A 32 30.38 26.57 34.79
CA ALA A 32 31.09 25.84 33.74
C ALA A 32 30.19 25.66 32.49
N VAL A 33 30.78 25.86 31.31
CA VAL A 33 30.13 25.60 30.01
C VAL A 33 30.13 24.08 29.77
N PRO A 34 28.99 23.46 29.37
CA PRO A 34 28.94 22.02 29.14
C PRO A 34 29.75 21.63 27.90
N SER A 35 30.67 20.67 28.06
CA SER A 35 31.47 20.13 26.97
C SER A 35 30.61 19.29 26.02
N LYS A 36 30.84 19.43 24.70
CA LYS A 36 30.21 18.57 23.71
C LYS A 36 30.75 17.14 23.85
N ALA A 37 29.87 16.17 24.03
CA ALA A 37 30.24 14.75 24.03
C ALA A 37 30.87 14.34 22.68
N PRO A 38 31.85 13.42 22.66
CA PRO A 38 32.49 12.98 21.42
C PRO A 38 31.49 12.27 20.51
N ARG A 39 31.55 12.57 19.21
CA ARG A 39 30.78 11.81 18.21
C ARG A 39 31.29 10.36 18.19
N LYS A 40 30.36 9.40 18.24
CA LYS A 40 30.69 7.98 18.01
C LYS A 40 31.37 7.84 16.64
N PRO A 41 32.39 6.97 16.49
CA PRO A 41 32.98 6.69 15.19
C PRO A 41 31.89 6.18 14.24
N ALA A 42 32.01 6.53 12.96
CA ALA A 42 31.13 6.00 11.95
C ALA A 42 31.29 4.47 11.91
N HIS A 43 30.19 3.73 12.00
CA HIS A 43 30.22 2.31 11.67
C HIS A 43 30.65 2.20 10.20
N HIS A 44 31.82 1.59 9.96
CA HIS A 44 32.09 1.00 8.66
C HIS A 44 30.92 0.07 8.35
N LYS A 45 30.19 0.35 7.26
CA LYS A 45 29.30 -0.66 6.68
C LYS A 45 30.21 -1.84 6.34
N ALA A 46 30.05 -2.96 7.05
CA ALA A 46 30.57 -4.21 6.56
C ALA A 46 30.03 -4.42 5.14
N GLU A 47 30.87 -4.86 4.21
CA GLU A 47 30.40 -5.26 2.90
C GLU A 47 29.38 -6.38 3.06
N THR A 48 28.11 -6.05 2.84
CA THR A 48 27.03 -7.03 2.91
C THR A 48 27.16 -7.91 1.69
N VAL A 49 27.74 -9.10 1.90
CA VAL A 49 27.84 -10.13 0.85
C VAL A 49 26.46 -10.35 0.25
N GLU A 50 26.38 -10.22 -1.07
CA GLU A 50 25.14 -10.35 -1.81
C GLU A 50 24.64 -11.81 -1.76
N PRO A 51 23.44 -12.08 -1.21
CA PRO A 51 22.95 -13.44 -1.04
C PRO A 51 22.70 -14.11 -2.39
N VAL A 52 23.21 -15.32 -2.54
CA VAL A 52 23.19 -16.12 -3.76
C VAL A 52 22.17 -17.28 -3.65
N PRO A 53 21.70 -17.86 -4.78
CA PRO A 53 20.69 -18.90 -4.74
C PRO A 53 21.06 -20.16 -3.93
N SER A 54 22.36 -20.45 -3.77
CA SER A 54 22.88 -21.57 -2.97
C SER A 54 22.72 -21.39 -1.47
N ASP A 55 22.43 -20.18 -0.98
CA ASP A 55 22.26 -19.89 0.45
C ASP A 55 20.86 -20.32 0.97
N PHE A 56 19.99 -20.81 0.07
CA PHE A 56 18.59 -21.11 0.35
C PHE A 56 18.22 -22.54 -0.05
N SER A 57 17.17 -23.07 0.59
CA SER A 57 16.63 -24.39 0.26
C SER A 57 16.22 -24.47 -1.22
N SER A 58 16.57 -25.57 -1.88
CA SER A 58 16.19 -25.80 -3.28
C SER A 58 14.68 -25.79 -3.45
N ARG A 59 14.17 -24.93 -4.34
CA ARG A 59 12.74 -24.85 -4.64
C ARG A 59 12.22 -26.14 -5.28
N ALA A 60 10.98 -26.51 -4.96
CA ALA A 60 10.31 -27.63 -5.61
C ALA A 60 10.21 -27.40 -7.13
N LYS A 61 10.70 -28.38 -7.92
CA LYS A 61 10.50 -28.42 -9.37
C LYS A 61 9.03 -28.79 -9.64
N SER A 62 8.21 -27.79 -9.90
CA SER A 62 6.77 -27.95 -10.16
C SER A 62 6.33 -27.09 -11.34
N GLN A 63 5.38 -27.60 -12.11
CA GLN A 63 4.63 -26.80 -13.10
C GLN A 63 3.83 -25.69 -12.41
N TRP A 64 3.30 -25.97 -11.21
CA TRP A 64 2.52 -25.03 -10.42
C TRP A 64 3.37 -23.88 -9.88
N LYS A 65 2.77 -22.68 -9.89
CA LYS A 65 3.36 -21.43 -9.41
C LYS A 65 2.77 -21.10 -8.05
N ILE A 66 3.57 -21.27 -7.01
CA ILE A 66 3.15 -21.27 -5.60
C ILE A 66 4.12 -20.41 -4.79
N GLY A 67 3.54 -19.52 -3.99
CA GLY A 67 4.20 -18.82 -2.91
C GLY A 67 3.30 -17.75 -2.29
N PRO A 68 3.76 -17.13 -1.19
CA PRO A 68 2.94 -16.19 -0.43
C PRO A 68 3.02 -14.75 -0.98
N HIS A 69 2.20 -13.87 -0.41
CA HIS A 69 2.52 -12.45 -0.40
C HIS A 69 3.69 -12.21 0.57
N VAL A 70 4.81 -11.71 0.07
CA VAL A 70 6.03 -11.46 0.86
C VAL A 70 6.16 -9.99 1.28
N SER A 71 6.94 -9.74 2.33
CA SER A 71 7.22 -8.39 2.81
C SER A 71 8.31 -7.69 1.98
N ALA A 72 8.04 -6.45 1.59
CA ALA A 72 8.99 -5.50 1.00
C ALA A 72 9.67 -4.58 2.04
N ALA A 73 9.62 -4.95 3.32
CA ALA A 73 10.25 -4.17 4.39
C ALA A 73 11.76 -4.02 4.15
N GLY A 74 12.25 -2.79 4.30
CA GLY A 74 13.67 -2.44 4.06
C GLY A 74 14.08 -2.36 2.59
N GLY A 75 13.18 -2.58 1.63
CA GLY A 75 13.47 -2.53 0.19
C GLY A 75 12.61 -3.52 -0.61
N VAL A 76 12.20 -3.12 -1.81
CA VAL A 76 11.45 -4.00 -2.74
C VAL A 76 12.32 -5.17 -3.21
N GLU A 77 13.62 -4.95 -3.35
CA GLU A 77 14.65 -5.94 -3.63
C GLU A 77 14.69 -7.11 -2.62
N ASN A 78 14.26 -6.89 -1.38
CA ASN A 78 14.23 -7.92 -0.34
C ASN A 78 13.13 -8.96 -0.56
N THR A 79 12.11 -8.66 -1.37
CA THR A 79 10.99 -9.58 -1.66
C THR A 79 11.48 -10.87 -2.31
N ILE A 80 12.43 -10.78 -3.25
CA ILE A 80 13.06 -11.93 -3.91
C ILE A 80 13.72 -12.87 -2.89
N ILE A 81 14.43 -12.30 -1.91
CA ILE A 81 15.10 -13.04 -0.83
C ILE A 81 14.08 -13.65 0.13
N ASN A 82 13.03 -12.91 0.46
CA ASN A 82 11.96 -13.41 1.34
C ASN A 82 11.15 -14.54 0.69
N ALA A 83 10.94 -14.51 -0.64
CA ALA A 83 10.37 -15.62 -1.39
C ALA A 83 11.32 -16.84 -1.45
N ALA A 84 12.61 -16.62 -1.66
CA ALA A 84 13.62 -17.69 -1.67
C ALA A 84 13.72 -18.43 -0.33
N LYS A 85 13.67 -17.71 0.80
CA LYS A 85 13.68 -18.29 2.16
C LYS A 85 12.59 -19.33 2.42
N VAL A 86 11.43 -19.18 1.79
CA VAL A 86 10.29 -20.11 1.93
C VAL A 86 10.18 -21.12 0.79
N GLY A 87 11.18 -21.20 -0.09
CA GLY A 87 11.20 -22.13 -1.23
C GLY A 87 10.18 -21.81 -2.33
N ALA A 88 9.57 -20.62 -2.31
CA ALA A 88 8.53 -20.21 -3.26
C ALA A 88 9.07 -20.06 -4.69
N ASN A 89 8.27 -20.42 -5.69
CA ASN A 89 8.62 -20.26 -7.11
C ASN A 89 7.78 -19.18 -7.83
N ALA A 90 6.90 -18.52 -7.09
CA ALA A 90 6.09 -17.34 -7.42
C ALA A 90 5.81 -16.56 -6.14
N PHE A 91 5.45 -15.27 -6.20
CA PHE A 91 5.06 -14.51 -5.01
C PHE A 91 4.26 -13.24 -5.33
N ALA A 92 3.56 -12.71 -4.33
CA ALA A 92 2.94 -11.38 -4.38
C ALA A 92 3.70 -10.37 -3.50
N LEU A 93 3.57 -9.08 -3.79
CA LEU A 93 4.22 -7.99 -3.04
C LEU A 93 3.44 -6.68 -3.16
N PHE A 94 3.67 -5.75 -2.22
CA PHE A 94 3.36 -4.34 -2.44
C PHE A 94 4.61 -3.63 -2.97
N VAL A 95 4.49 -2.84 -4.05
CA VAL A 95 5.62 -2.08 -4.64
C VAL A 95 5.90 -0.75 -3.94
N LYS A 96 4.94 -0.25 -3.16
CA LYS A 96 5.08 0.86 -2.19
C LYS A 96 4.19 0.63 -0.97
N SER A 97 4.11 1.58 -0.05
CA SER A 97 3.24 1.43 1.14
C SER A 97 1.76 1.49 0.74
N GLN A 98 1.06 0.38 0.93
CA GLN A 98 -0.39 0.24 0.76
C GLN A 98 -1.24 1.08 1.74
N ARG A 99 -0.59 1.81 2.65
CA ARG A 99 -1.22 2.65 3.69
C ARG A 99 -1.11 4.15 3.40
N LYS A 100 -0.47 4.54 2.30
CA LYS A 100 -0.17 5.93 1.96
C LYS A 100 -0.55 6.22 0.51
N TRP A 101 -1.02 7.44 0.27
CA TRP A 101 -1.31 7.95 -1.07
C TRP A 101 -0.05 8.24 -1.89
N THR A 102 1.04 8.62 -1.22
CA THR A 102 2.32 8.94 -1.82
C THR A 102 3.43 8.12 -1.17
N SER A 103 4.48 7.86 -1.93
CA SER A 103 5.72 7.24 -1.47
C SER A 103 6.89 7.84 -2.26
N SER A 104 8.09 7.79 -1.70
CA SER A 104 9.30 8.16 -2.44
C SER A 104 9.43 7.36 -3.74
N ALA A 105 10.12 7.92 -4.73
CA ALA A 105 10.52 7.18 -5.92
C ALA A 105 11.37 5.96 -5.54
N LEU A 106 11.36 4.93 -6.38
CA LEU A 106 12.31 3.83 -6.26
C LEU A 106 13.72 4.35 -6.51
N THR A 107 14.71 3.83 -5.78
CA THR A 107 16.11 4.18 -6.04
C THR A 107 16.66 3.32 -7.18
N GLU A 108 17.59 3.86 -7.96
CA GLU A 108 18.31 3.09 -9.00
C GLU A 108 18.95 1.81 -8.44
N HIS A 109 19.47 1.89 -7.20
CA HIS A 109 19.98 0.74 -6.45
C HIS A 109 18.90 -0.33 -6.21
N SER A 110 17.72 0.06 -5.75
CA SER A 110 16.61 -0.87 -5.49
C SER A 110 16.07 -1.50 -6.78
N ILE A 111 15.97 -0.73 -7.86
CA ILE A 111 15.54 -1.21 -9.18
C ILE A 111 16.56 -2.22 -9.75
N SER A 112 17.84 -1.86 -9.77
CA SER A 112 18.91 -2.72 -10.27
C SER A 112 19.11 -3.98 -9.42
N SER A 113 19.02 -3.85 -8.09
CA SER A 113 19.05 -4.98 -7.15
C SER A 113 17.87 -5.92 -7.36
N PHE A 114 16.64 -5.40 -7.46
CA PHE A 114 15.46 -6.24 -7.71
C PHE A 114 15.59 -7.03 -9.00
N LYS A 115 15.95 -6.37 -10.11
CA LYS A 115 16.13 -7.02 -11.43
C LYS A 115 17.26 -8.05 -11.41
N SER A 116 18.39 -7.73 -10.77
CA SER A 116 19.55 -8.63 -10.67
C SER A 116 19.24 -9.86 -9.82
N ARG A 117 18.59 -9.68 -8.66
CA ARG A 117 18.10 -10.77 -7.82
C ARG A 117 17.05 -11.63 -8.55
N MET A 118 16.08 -11.01 -9.23
CA MET A 118 15.08 -11.73 -10.02
C MET A 118 15.73 -12.66 -11.05
N LYS A 119 16.75 -12.17 -11.79
CA LYS A 119 17.54 -12.98 -12.72
C LYS A 119 18.36 -14.08 -12.01
N ALA A 120 19.15 -13.72 -11.00
CA ALA A 120 20.02 -14.67 -10.29
C ALA A 120 19.23 -15.81 -9.62
N PHE A 121 18.10 -15.48 -9.01
CA PHE A 121 17.18 -16.44 -8.42
C PHE A 121 16.21 -17.05 -9.45
N GLY A 122 16.30 -16.75 -10.74
CA GLY A 122 15.49 -17.39 -11.79
C GLY A 122 13.97 -17.23 -11.63
N TYR A 123 13.50 -16.09 -11.11
CA TYR A 123 12.08 -15.74 -11.14
C TYR A 123 11.74 -15.08 -12.49
N SER A 124 10.63 -15.49 -13.10
CA SER A 124 10.05 -14.77 -14.24
C SER A 124 9.17 -13.62 -13.74
N PRO A 125 9.15 -12.45 -14.39
CA PRO A 125 8.14 -11.41 -14.14
C PRO A 125 6.69 -11.91 -14.18
N SER A 126 6.40 -12.96 -14.96
CA SER A 126 5.08 -13.59 -15.05
C SER A 126 4.67 -14.40 -13.82
N HIS A 127 5.58 -14.64 -12.86
CA HIS A 127 5.31 -15.37 -11.61
C HIS A 127 5.33 -14.43 -10.39
N ILE A 128 5.34 -13.12 -10.62
CA ILE A 128 5.36 -12.10 -9.57
C ILE A 128 4.11 -11.25 -9.75
N LEU A 129 3.26 -11.20 -8.72
CA LEU A 129 1.98 -10.50 -8.75
C LEU A 129 1.95 -9.35 -7.73
N PRO A 130 2.43 -8.15 -8.09
CA PRO A 130 2.17 -6.92 -7.35
C PRO A 130 0.70 -6.79 -6.97
N HIS A 131 0.43 -6.48 -5.71
CA HIS A 131 -0.90 -6.12 -5.23
C HIS A 131 -0.99 -4.60 -5.01
N GLY A 132 -2.12 -4.02 -5.38
CA GLY A 132 -2.40 -2.60 -5.22
C GLY A 132 -2.74 -2.15 -3.80
N SER A 133 -2.67 -0.85 -3.58
CA SER A 133 -3.02 -0.22 -2.31
C SER A 133 -4.51 -0.38 -2.00
N TYR A 134 -4.86 -0.80 -0.77
CA TYR A 134 -6.25 -0.91 -0.31
C TYR A 134 -7.00 0.43 -0.21
N LEU A 135 -6.30 1.54 -0.42
CA LEU A 135 -6.88 2.89 -0.49
C LEU A 135 -7.50 3.20 -1.86
N VAL A 136 -7.15 2.45 -2.91
CA VAL A 136 -7.62 2.68 -4.27
C VAL A 136 -9.08 2.26 -4.41
N ASN A 137 -9.93 3.17 -4.86
CA ASN A 137 -11.27 2.86 -5.36
C ASN A 137 -11.49 3.60 -6.68
N LEU A 138 -11.31 2.90 -7.81
CA LEU A 138 -11.50 3.49 -9.14
C LEU A 138 -12.98 3.68 -9.49
N GLY A 139 -13.88 2.91 -8.86
CA GLY A 139 -15.34 3.01 -9.05
C GLY A 139 -16.02 4.10 -8.21
N ASN A 140 -15.26 4.96 -7.51
CA ASN A 140 -15.82 6.00 -6.66
C ASN A 140 -16.50 7.10 -7.51
N PRO A 141 -17.78 7.47 -7.30
CA PRO A 141 -18.44 8.52 -8.08
C PRO A 141 -17.83 9.91 -7.86
N ASP A 142 -17.31 10.18 -6.67
CA ASP A 142 -16.61 11.43 -6.35
C ASP A 142 -15.33 11.56 -7.18
N SER A 143 -15.27 12.59 -8.03
CA SER A 143 -14.18 12.83 -8.98
C SER A 143 -12.82 12.99 -8.30
N ASP A 144 -12.77 13.65 -7.15
CA ASP A 144 -11.54 14.01 -6.48
C ASP A 144 -10.97 12.79 -5.74
N LYS A 145 -11.85 12.01 -5.10
CA LYS A 145 -11.51 10.71 -4.51
C LYS A 145 -11.10 9.69 -5.58
N ARG A 146 -11.75 9.70 -6.75
CA ARG A 146 -11.41 8.83 -7.88
C ARG A 146 -10.07 9.21 -8.51
N GLU A 147 -9.82 10.49 -8.80
CA GLU A 147 -8.53 10.94 -9.34
C GLU A 147 -7.39 10.65 -8.36
N LYS A 148 -7.60 10.86 -7.05
CA LYS A 148 -6.60 10.49 -6.03
C LYS A 148 -6.31 8.98 -6.01
N SER A 149 -7.33 8.15 -6.24
CA SER A 149 -7.18 6.69 -6.39
C SER A 149 -6.45 6.34 -7.69
N TYR A 150 -6.79 7.00 -8.79
CA TYR A 150 -6.15 6.82 -10.10
C TYR A 150 -4.67 7.19 -10.06
N GLN A 151 -4.29 8.33 -9.46
CA GLN A 151 -2.89 8.72 -9.32
C GLN A 151 -2.11 7.70 -8.48
N CYS A 152 -2.68 7.19 -7.38
CA CYS A 152 -2.07 6.14 -6.57
C CYS A 152 -1.88 4.81 -7.34
N PHE A 153 -2.86 4.47 -8.20
CA PHE A 153 -2.87 3.28 -9.07
C PHE A 153 -1.83 3.40 -10.20
N LEU A 154 -1.80 4.52 -10.92
CA LEU A 154 -0.82 4.80 -11.96
C LEU A 154 0.63 4.83 -11.42
N ASP A 155 0.82 5.37 -10.23
CA ASP A 155 2.09 5.40 -9.49
C ASP A 155 2.57 3.98 -9.09
N ASP A 156 1.64 3.05 -8.83
CA ASP A 156 1.94 1.62 -8.66
C ASP A 156 2.29 0.93 -9.99
N LEU A 157 1.53 1.18 -11.07
CA LEU A 157 1.79 0.60 -12.40
C LEU A 157 3.17 1.01 -12.94
N LYS A 158 3.53 2.29 -12.85
CA LYS A 158 4.84 2.80 -13.28
C LYS A 158 5.99 2.15 -12.51
N ARG A 159 5.82 1.92 -11.19
CA ARG A 159 6.79 1.12 -10.39
C ARG A 159 6.89 -0.32 -10.85
N CYS A 160 5.80 -0.95 -11.26
CA CYS A 160 5.85 -2.29 -11.82
C CYS A 160 6.70 -2.31 -13.11
N GLU A 161 6.50 -1.35 -14.02
CA GLU A 161 7.30 -1.22 -15.24
C GLU A 161 8.78 -0.90 -14.94
N GLU A 162 9.06 0.02 -14.01
CA GLU A 162 10.42 0.32 -13.51
C GLU A 162 11.13 -0.94 -13.00
N LEU A 163 10.42 -1.83 -12.28
CA LEU A 163 10.94 -3.10 -11.77
C LEU A 163 11.03 -4.21 -12.83
N GLY A 164 10.49 -3.99 -14.03
CA GLY A 164 10.41 -5.00 -15.10
C GLY A 164 9.30 -6.04 -14.89
N LEU A 165 8.33 -5.73 -14.05
CA LEU A 165 7.12 -6.51 -13.82
C LEU A 165 6.03 -6.13 -14.83
N ARG A 166 5.10 -7.06 -15.07
CA ARG A 166 4.00 -6.85 -16.02
C ARG A 166 2.63 -6.97 -15.38
N LEU A 167 2.42 -7.90 -14.46
CA LEU A 167 1.12 -8.06 -13.80
C LEU A 167 0.96 -7.02 -12.70
N TYR A 168 -0.27 -6.55 -12.49
CA TYR A 168 -0.65 -5.74 -11.33
C TYR A 168 -2.07 -6.06 -10.89
N ASN A 169 -2.21 -6.64 -9.69
CA ASN A 169 -3.48 -7.07 -9.10
C ASN A 169 -4.09 -5.98 -8.22
N PHE A 170 -5.39 -5.77 -8.32
CA PHE A 170 -6.10 -4.88 -7.41
C PHE A 170 -7.59 -5.24 -7.24
N HIS A 171 -8.15 -4.78 -6.13
CA HIS A 171 -9.58 -4.77 -5.87
C HIS A 171 -10.26 -3.68 -6.74
N PRO A 172 -11.26 -4.01 -7.59
CA PRO A 172 -11.85 -3.06 -8.55
C PRO A 172 -12.38 -1.78 -7.90
N GLY A 173 -13.16 -1.91 -6.82
CA GLY A 173 -13.64 -0.77 -6.04
C GLY A 173 -15.00 -0.97 -5.38
N SER A 174 -15.67 0.15 -5.10
CA SER A 174 -16.96 0.20 -4.44
C SER A 174 -17.78 1.41 -4.88
N THR A 175 -19.08 1.24 -5.04
CA THR A 175 -20.05 2.33 -5.29
C THR A 175 -20.16 3.32 -4.12
N VAL A 176 -19.63 2.95 -2.94
CA VAL A 176 -19.77 3.62 -1.64
C VAL A 176 -21.22 3.98 -1.25
N GLY A 177 -22.22 3.34 -1.88
CA GLY A 177 -23.64 3.65 -1.72
C GLY A 177 -24.06 4.98 -2.35
N GLN A 178 -23.27 5.54 -3.26
CA GLN A 178 -23.48 6.85 -3.90
C GLN A 178 -23.52 6.77 -5.44
N ALA A 179 -23.45 5.55 -5.99
CA ALA A 179 -23.56 5.26 -7.42
C ALA A 179 -24.29 3.92 -7.61
N THR A 180 -24.83 3.70 -8.82
CA THR A 180 -25.23 2.37 -9.29
C THR A 180 -24.00 1.49 -9.54
N MET A 181 -24.21 0.17 -9.62
CA MET A 181 -23.14 -0.77 -9.94
C MET A 181 -22.55 -0.50 -11.33
N ASP A 182 -23.40 -0.25 -12.33
CA ASP A 182 -22.98 -0.05 -13.72
C ASP A 182 -22.21 1.28 -13.91
N GLU A 183 -22.57 2.35 -13.19
CA GLU A 183 -21.75 3.59 -13.15
C GLU A 183 -20.36 3.32 -12.59
N SER A 184 -20.25 2.65 -11.44
CA SER A 184 -18.94 2.32 -10.85
C SER A 184 -18.10 1.38 -11.73
N ILE A 185 -18.73 0.41 -12.40
CA ILE A 185 -18.08 -0.47 -13.38
C ILE A 185 -17.49 0.36 -14.54
N SER A 186 -18.27 1.28 -15.09
CA SER A 186 -17.84 2.14 -16.20
C SER A 186 -16.68 3.05 -15.79
N LEU A 187 -16.74 3.65 -14.60
CA LEU A 187 -15.64 4.45 -14.04
C LEU A 187 -14.34 3.63 -13.83
N ILE A 188 -14.45 2.35 -13.47
CA ILE A 188 -13.29 1.45 -13.36
C ILE A 188 -12.70 1.18 -14.75
N ALA A 189 -13.53 0.86 -15.75
CA ALA A 189 -13.09 0.63 -17.12
C ALA A 189 -12.44 1.88 -17.74
N GLU A 190 -13.00 3.07 -17.53
CA GLU A 190 -12.40 4.35 -17.93
C GLU A 190 -11.01 4.55 -17.32
N CYS A 191 -10.85 4.29 -16.02
CA CYS A 191 -9.55 4.38 -15.34
C CYS A 191 -8.54 3.37 -15.89
N ILE A 192 -8.97 2.14 -16.22
CA ILE A 192 -8.12 1.12 -16.85
C ILE A 192 -7.69 1.56 -18.25
N ASN A 193 -8.62 2.03 -19.08
CA ASN A 193 -8.36 2.51 -20.44
C ASN A 193 -7.44 3.73 -20.45
N ARG A 194 -7.55 4.62 -19.45
CA ARG A 194 -6.63 5.75 -19.25
C ARG A 194 -5.24 5.26 -18.84
N ALA A 195 -5.14 4.35 -17.88
CA ALA A 195 -3.86 3.77 -17.45
C ALA A 195 -3.15 3.01 -18.58
N HIS A 196 -3.90 2.30 -19.44
CA HIS A 196 -3.39 1.64 -20.65
C HIS A 196 -2.80 2.62 -21.67
N LYS A 197 -3.23 3.89 -21.68
CA LYS A 197 -2.68 4.97 -22.53
C LYS A 197 -1.46 5.64 -21.86
N GLU A 198 -1.37 5.60 -20.53
CA GLU A 198 -0.28 6.17 -19.72
C GLU A 198 0.81 5.16 -19.31
N THR A 199 0.70 3.89 -19.73
CA THR A 199 1.65 2.79 -19.45
C THR A 199 1.82 1.88 -20.68
N GLN A 200 2.93 1.16 -20.78
CA GLN A 200 3.31 0.41 -21.98
C GLN A 200 2.93 -1.08 -21.92
N ASN A 201 3.29 -1.75 -20.83
CA ASN A 201 3.33 -3.22 -20.74
C ASN A 201 2.56 -3.80 -19.54
N ALA A 202 2.00 -2.94 -18.69
CA ALA A 202 1.24 -3.34 -17.52
C ALA A 202 -0.07 -4.06 -17.91
N VAL A 203 -0.27 -5.25 -17.36
CA VAL A 203 -1.47 -6.08 -17.45
C VAL A 203 -2.21 -5.95 -16.13
N ILE A 204 -3.39 -5.35 -16.18
CA ILE A 204 -4.21 -5.05 -15.00
C ILE A 204 -5.04 -6.30 -14.66
N VAL A 205 -4.91 -6.78 -13.43
CA VAL A 205 -5.54 -8.00 -12.94
C VAL A 205 -6.60 -7.62 -11.91
N LEU A 206 -7.86 -7.88 -12.25
CA LEU A 206 -9.03 -7.58 -11.41
C LEU A 206 -9.24 -8.73 -10.41
N GLU A 207 -9.18 -8.45 -9.12
CA GLU A 207 -9.51 -9.45 -8.09
C GLU A 207 -11.01 -9.46 -7.75
N ASN A 208 -11.61 -10.63 -7.58
CA ASN A 208 -12.94 -10.73 -7.00
C ASN A 208 -12.93 -10.39 -5.50
N MET A 209 -13.99 -9.77 -4.99
CA MET A 209 -14.05 -9.28 -3.61
C MET A 209 -15.18 -9.95 -2.83
N ALA A 210 -14.96 -10.24 -1.54
CA ALA A 210 -16.06 -10.59 -0.64
C ALA A 210 -16.97 -9.37 -0.39
N GLY A 211 -18.27 -9.63 -0.30
CA GLY A 211 -19.26 -8.64 0.12
C GLY A 211 -20.54 -8.71 -0.70
N SER A 212 -21.40 -7.72 -0.51
CA SER A 212 -22.65 -7.55 -1.24
C SER A 212 -23.07 -6.08 -1.22
N GLY A 213 -23.98 -5.69 -2.12
CA GLY A 213 -24.50 -4.32 -2.22
C GLY A 213 -23.52 -3.39 -2.94
N ASN A 214 -22.60 -2.77 -2.20
CA ASN A 214 -21.77 -1.67 -2.71
C ASN A 214 -20.38 -2.11 -3.24
N ILE A 215 -20.06 -3.40 -3.26
CA ILE A 215 -18.72 -3.91 -3.62
C ILE A 215 -18.72 -4.40 -5.07
N VAL A 216 -17.89 -3.78 -5.92
CA VAL A 216 -17.73 -4.17 -7.32
C VAL A 216 -16.80 -5.38 -7.42
N GLY A 217 -17.17 -6.41 -8.18
CA GLY A 217 -16.42 -7.66 -8.22
C GLY A 217 -16.85 -8.65 -7.14
N SER A 218 -17.99 -8.41 -6.48
CA SER A 218 -18.64 -9.40 -5.61
C SER A 218 -19.35 -10.49 -6.41
N CYS A 219 -19.59 -10.28 -7.70
CA CYS A 219 -19.96 -11.33 -8.65
C CYS A 219 -19.08 -11.31 -9.91
N PHE A 220 -18.95 -12.46 -10.58
CA PHE A 220 -18.09 -12.58 -11.78
C PHE A 220 -18.61 -11.74 -12.95
N SER A 221 -19.92 -11.47 -13.03
CA SER A 221 -20.49 -10.58 -14.04
C SER A 221 -20.02 -9.13 -13.90
N ASP A 222 -19.67 -8.65 -12.70
CA ASP A 222 -19.09 -7.31 -12.55
C ASP A 222 -17.72 -7.25 -13.25
N LEU A 223 -16.89 -8.27 -13.04
CA LEU A 223 -15.56 -8.37 -13.66
C LEU A 223 -15.67 -8.51 -15.18
N GLY A 224 -16.64 -9.31 -15.66
CA GLY A 224 -16.97 -9.44 -17.07
C GLY A 224 -17.34 -8.09 -17.70
N LYS A 225 -18.29 -7.35 -17.12
CA LYS A 225 -18.71 -6.03 -17.57
C LYS A 225 -17.58 -5.00 -17.59
N ILE A 226 -16.65 -5.04 -16.62
CA ILE A 226 -15.45 -4.19 -16.65
C ILE A 226 -14.59 -4.55 -17.89
N ILE A 227 -14.30 -5.84 -18.10
CA ILE A 227 -13.46 -6.32 -19.21
C ILE A 227 -14.09 -6.05 -20.58
N GLU A 228 -15.42 -6.14 -20.70
CA GLU A 228 -16.17 -5.77 -21.91
C GLU A 228 -15.90 -4.32 -22.32
N GLN A 229 -15.85 -3.39 -21.35
CA GLN A 229 -15.61 -1.96 -21.56
C GLN A 229 -14.11 -1.58 -21.66
N VAL A 230 -13.18 -2.49 -21.39
CA VAL A 230 -11.74 -2.23 -21.57
C VAL A 230 -11.36 -2.31 -23.04
N ASP A 231 -10.69 -1.26 -23.55
CA ASP A 231 -10.23 -1.12 -24.93
C ASP A 231 -9.24 -2.26 -25.29
N ASP A 232 -8.13 -2.33 -24.55
CA ASP A 232 -7.05 -3.31 -24.76
C ASP A 232 -7.24 -4.55 -23.89
N LYS A 233 -8.05 -5.49 -24.42
CA LYS A 233 -8.34 -6.77 -23.79
C LYS A 233 -7.11 -7.70 -23.67
N THR A 234 -5.96 -7.36 -24.27
CA THR A 234 -4.71 -8.12 -24.09
C THR A 234 -3.95 -7.75 -22.81
N ARG A 235 -4.28 -6.60 -22.21
CA ARG A 235 -3.69 -6.06 -20.99
C ARG A 235 -4.67 -5.99 -19.80
N VAL A 236 -5.69 -6.85 -19.79
CA VAL A 236 -6.57 -7.07 -18.63
C VAL A 236 -6.75 -8.56 -18.35
N GLY A 237 -6.91 -8.93 -17.08
CA GLY A 237 -7.16 -10.30 -16.62
C GLY A 237 -7.85 -10.33 -15.26
N VAL A 238 -7.98 -11.52 -14.68
CA VAL A 238 -8.68 -11.75 -13.40
C VAL A 238 -7.79 -12.54 -12.44
N CYS A 239 -7.83 -12.17 -11.16
CA CYS A 239 -7.35 -12.98 -10.04
C CYS A 239 -8.55 -13.54 -9.29
N LEU A 240 -8.51 -14.83 -8.97
CA LEU A 240 -9.55 -15.49 -8.19
C LEU A 240 -9.03 -15.81 -6.79
N ASP A 241 -9.35 -14.95 -5.83
CA ASP A 241 -9.15 -15.26 -4.42
C ASP A 241 -10.29 -16.19 -3.95
N THR A 242 -9.89 -17.37 -3.48
CA THR A 242 -10.81 -18.43 -3.05
C THR A 242 -11.52 -18.13 -1.73
N CYS A 243 -10.89 -17.34 -0.84
CA CYS A 243 -11.49 -16.87 0.40
C CYS A 243 -12.56 -15.81 0.10
N GLN A 244 -12.25 -14.84 -0.77
CA GLN A 244 -13.19 -13.84 -1.28
C GLN A 244 -14.37 -14.53 -1.97
N SER A 245 -14.10 -15.54 -2.82
CA SER A 245 -15.12 -16.32 -3.54
C SER A 245 -16.07 -17.06 -2.59
N HIS A 246 -15.54 -17.64 -1.51
CA HIS A 246 -16.34 -18.32 -0.49
C HIS A 246 -17.27 -17.34 0.25
N HIS A 247 -16.75 -16.21 0.71
CA HIS A 247 -17.52 -15.21 1.45
C HIS A 247 -18.54 -14.46 0.57
N ALA A 248 -18.25 -14.28 -0.72
CA ALA A 248 -19.20 -13.80 -1.72
C ALA A 248 -20.30 -14.82 -2.09
N ASN A 249 -20.26 -16.05 -1.53
CA ASN A 249 -21.14 -17.16 -1.87
C ASN A 249 -21.09 -17.61 -3.36
N LEU A 250 -20.01 -17.31 -4.08
CA LEU A 250 -19.90 -17.61 -5.53
C LEU A 250 -19.86 -19.11 -5.85
N SER A 251 -19.69 -19.97 -4.84
CA SER A 251 -19.82 -21.42 -4.96
C SER A 251 -21.26 -21.95 -4.88
N LYS A 252 -22.28 -21.11 -4.64
CA LYS A 252 -23.68 -21.53 -4.41
C LYS A 252 -24.58 -21.53 -5.64
N GLY A 253 -24.04 -21.34 -6.84
CA GLY A 253 -24.70 -21.75 -8.08
C GLY A 253 -25.94 -20.95 -8.49
N SER A 254 -26.04 -19.67 -8.12
CA SER A 254 -27.02 -18.74 -8.70
C SER A 254 -26.48 -18.12 -9.99
N TYR A 255 -26.57 -18.87 -11.09
CA TYR A 255 -26.44 -18.37 -12.47
C TYR A 255 -27.81 -18.33 -13.12
#